data_AF-A0AAE8SIS7-F1
#
_entry.id   AF-A0AAE8SIS7-F1
#
_cell.length_a   1.000
_cell.length_b   1.000
_cell.length_c   1.000
_cell.angle_alpha   90.00
_cell.angle_beta   90.00
_cell.angle_gamma   90.00
#
_symmetry.space_group_name_H-M   'P 1'
#
loop_
_entity.id
_entity.type
_entity.pdbx_description
1 polymer ?
#
loop_
_entity_poly.entity_id
_entity_poly.type
_entity_poly.pdbx_seq_one_letter_code
_entity_poly.pdbx_strand_id
1 'polypeptide(L)'
;MPTGFETVDKKCAAKCGDNEERGQDGKCACKTGFDKVNDSCKAKCTNGATRGTDGDCVCTKPNQVLSNNACACKPGYKKGLTGCWKDCGVHAYPKKDVCTCYKAGQTFNEDKTCTCPTDTRWNGKMCASNCGSDASWSNAAKACICNKNGQDFNKDKTCTCPNNGVWSDGSCHQDCGKVASWYKKSQSCVCPKKGQVFNKITLGCGCPSGKVWSGKECITDCGDYASWNTKSQSCICDKNGQLFNEENSSCACPDGKVWSKNQCVVDCGSAASYDSRSRLCVCTNTQMVWANKVCSCPAGKKQSGNNCVRSRY
;
A
#
# COMPACT_ATOMS: atom_id res chain seq x y z
N MET A 1 79.48 -45.04 33.18
CA MET A 1 79.92 -44.36 31.94
C MET A 1 79.76 -42.85 32.13
N PRO A 2 80.64 -42.01 31.56
CA PRO A 2 80.49 -40.56 31.62
C PRO A 2 79.22 -40.13 30.88
N THR A 3 78.56 -39.08 31.38
CA THR A 3 77.38 -38.48 30.76
C THR A 3 77.72 -37.98 29.35
N GLY A 4 76.92 -38.35 28.34
CA GLY A 4 77.18 -37.97 26.94
C GLY A 4 77.93 -39.00 26.09
N PHE A 5 78.26 -40.17 26.64
CA PHE A 5 78.87 -41.28 25.89
C PHE A 5 77.96 -42.53 25.88
N GLU A 6 78.08 -43.32 24.82
CA GLU A 6 77.40 -44.61 24.62
C GLU A 6 78.41 -45.67 24.16
N THR A 7 78.06 -46.95 24.31
CA THR A 7 78.89 -48.05 23.83
C THR A 7 78.43 -48.45 22.44
N VAL A 8 79.32 -48.32 21.46
CA VAL A 8 79.12 -48.77 20.08
C VAL A 8 80.25 -49.72 19.73
N ASP A 9 79.95 -50.95 19.32
CA ASP A 9 80.93 -52.00 19.00
C ASP A 9 82.02 -52.20 20.07
N LYS A 10 81.59 -52.24 21.35
CA LYS A 10 82.47 -52.41 22.53
C LYS A 10 83.51 -51.30 22.72
N LYS A 11 83.37 -50.16 22.03
CA LYS A 11 84.17 -48.93 22.21
C LYS A 11 83.29 -47.80 22.73
N CYS A 12 83.89 -46.91 23.53
CA CYS A 12 83.21 -45.73 24.06
C CYS A 12 83.15 -44.66 22.96
N ALA A 13 81.94 -44.24 22.55
CA ALA A 13 81.71 -43.20 21.56
C ALA A 13 80.83 -42.09 22.14
N ALA A 14 81.06 -40.84 21.76
CA ALA A 14 80.19 -39.72 22.16
C ALA A 14 78.80 -39.91 21.56
N LYS A 15 77.73 -39.78 22.35
CA LYS A 15 76.35 -39.85 21.85
C LYS A 15 76.14 -38.82 20.75
N CYS A 16 75.45 -39.22 19.69
CA CYS A 16 75.06 -38.27 18.66
C CYS A 16 74.07 -37.24 19.21
N GLY A 17 74.18 -36.00 18.71
CA GLY A 17 73.34 -34.89 19.13
C GLY A 17 71.90 -34.99 18.61
N ASP A 18 71.11 -33.96 18.90
CA ASP A 18 69.73 -33.90 18.43
C ASP A 18 69.66 -33.91 16.90
N ASN A 19 68.80 -34.78 16.35
CA ASN A 19 68.63 -35.02 14.93
C ASN A 19 69.89 -35.51 14.18
N GLU A 20 70.83 -36.12 14.91
CA GLU A 20 71.96 -36.86 14.34
C GLU A 20 71.75 -38.37 14.42
N GLU A 21 72.35 -39.10 13.50
CA GLU A 21 72.47 -40.55 13.49
C GLU A 21 73.93 -40.96 13.24
N ARG A 22 74.34 -42.08 13.81
CA ARG A 22 75.71 -42.59 13.65
C ARG A 22 75.83 -43.29 12.30
N GLY A 23 76.71 -42.77 11.44
CA GLY A 23 77.04 -43.35 10.16
C GLY A 23 77.86 -44.64 10.29
N GLN A 24 78.02 -45.35 9.17
CA GLN A 24 78.81 -46.59 9.09
C GLN A 24 80.32 -46.37 9.38
N ASP A 25 80.79 -45.13 9.29
CA ASP A 25 82.15 -44.72 9.64
C ASP A 25 82.34 -44.42 11.14
N GLY A 26 81.30 -44.63 11.96
CA GLY A 26 81.31 -44.38 13.39
C GLY A 26 81.12 -42.92 13.80
N LYS A 27 80.98 -41.98 12.84
CA LYS A 27 80.77 -40.54 13.11
C LYS A 27 79.28 -40.20 13.13
N CYS A 28 78.93 -39.14 13.86
CA CYS A 28 77.57 -38.61 13.86
C CYS A 28 77.34 -37.72 12.64
N ALA A 29 76.24 -37.93 11.94
CA ALA A 29 75.81 -37.14 10.79
C ALA A 29 74.34 -36.77 10.94
N CYS A 30 73.87 -35.69 10.31
CA CYS A 30 72.47 -35.31 10.38
C CYS A 30 71.57 -36.38 9.76
N LYS A 31 70.45 -36.68 10.44
CA LYS A 31 69.41 -37.57 9.94
C LYS A 31 68.87 -37.07 8.60
N THR A 32 68.35 -37.99 7.80
CA THR A 32 67.62 -37.64 6.56
C THR A 32 66.51 -36.63 6.86
N GLY A 33 66.50 -35.51 6.13
CA GLY A 33 65.58 -34.39 6.38
C GLY A 33 66.19 -33.24 7.19
N PHE A 34 67.45 -33.35 7.61
CA PHE A 34 68.19 -32.31 8.32
C PHE A 34 69.50 -31.98 7.59
N ASP A 35 69.92 -30.72 7.65
CA ASP A 35 71.21 -30.21 7.17
C ASP A 35 72.07 -29.79 8.36
N LYS A 36 73.39 -29.95 8.24
CA LYS A 36 74.34 -29.42 9.21
C LYS A 36 74.48 -27.91 9.03
N VAL A 37 74.12 -27.14 10.05
CA VAL A 37 74.15 -25.67 10.06
C VAL A 37 74.74 -25.19 11.39
N ASN A 38 75.86 -24.48 11.34
CA ASN A 38 76.59 -23.99 12.52
C ASN A 38 76.80 -25.10 13.58
N ASP A 39 77.35 -26.24 13.15
CA ASP A 39 77.61 -27.41 13.99
C ASP A 39 76.39 -28.04 14.69
N SER A 40 75.17 -27.78 14.21
CA SER A 40 73.94 -28.42 14.66
C SER A 40 73.08 -28.89 13.49
N CYS A 41 72.37 -30.00 13.64
CA CYS A 41 71.47 -30.53 12.61
C CYS A 41 70.10 -29.83 12.65
N LYS A 42 69.87 -28.93 11.67
CA LYS A 42 68.61 -28.19 11.52
C LYS A 42 67.81 -28.78 10.37
N ALA A 43 66.48 -28.82 10.50
CA ALA A 43 65.62 -29.37 9.46
C ALA A 43 65.85 -28.70 8.09
N LYS A 44 65.73 -29.49 7.01
CA LYS A 44 65.84 -29.03 5.62
C LYS A 44 64.69 -28.08 5.30
N CYS A 45 65.01 -26.98 4.63
CA CYS A 45 63.98 -26.09 4.09
C CYS A 45 63.38 -26.74 2.83
N THR A 46 62.06 -26.80 2.75
CA THR A 46 61.34 -27.46 1.65
C THR A 46 60.33 -26.50 1.01
N ASN A 47 59.79 -26.86 -0.17
CA ASN A 47 58.68 -26.16 -0.81
C ASN A 47 58.83 -24.62 -0.87
N GLY A 48 59.99 -24.15 -1.35
CA GLY A 48 60.26 -22.73 -1.58
C GLY A 48 60.70 -21.94 -0.34
N ALA A 49 60.84 -22.58 0.82
CA ALA A 49 61.53 -21.98 1.96
C ALA A 49 63.05 -21.97 1.71
N THR A 50 63.72 -20.89 2.11
CA THR A 50 65.16 -20.70 1.99
C THR A 50 65.77 -20.51 3.38
N ARG A 51 67.04 -20.86 3.57
CA ARG A 51 67.69 -20.68 4.87
C ARG A 51 68.10 -19.21 5.05
N GLY A 52 67.68 -18.60 6.15
CA GLY A 52 68.03 -17.24 6.54
C GLY A 52 69.43 -17.16 7.18
N THR A 53 69.86 -15.95 7.54
CA THR A 53 71.16 -15.66 8.16
C THR A 53 71.33 -16.32 9.52
N ASP A 54 70.23 -16.54 10.24
CA ASP A 54 70.22 -17.16 11.58
C ASP A 54 70.18 -18.70 11.50
N GLY A 55 70.23 -19.25 10.29
CA GLY A 55 70.22 -20.70 10.03
C GLY A 55 68.83 -21.34 10.00
N ASP A 56 67.77 -20.57 10.25
CA ASP A 56 66.37 -21.02 10.21
C ASP A 56 65.74 -20.85 8.82
N CYS A 57 64.70 -21.61 8.52
CA CYS A 57 64.00 -21.50 7.25
C CYS A 57 63.10 -20.25 7.21
N VAL A 58 63.09 -19.53 6.10
CA VAL A 58 62.31 -18.32 5.88
C VAL A 58 61.62 -18.34 4.51
N CYS A 59 60.50 -17.64 4.40
CA CYS A 59 59.78 -17.45 3.14
C CYS A 59 60.08 -16.07 2.57
N THR A 60 60.61 -16.03 1.35
CA THR A 60 61.05 -14.78 0.69
C THR A 60 60.00 -14.19 -0.25
N LYS A 61 59.01 -14.98 -0.68
CA LYS A 61 57.93 -14.49 -1.55
C LYS A 61 56.85 -13.79 -0.72
N PRO A 62 56.21 -12.74 -1.27
CA PRO A 62 55.13 -12.05 -0.58
C PRO A 62 53.97 -12.99 -0.28
N ASN A 63 53.24 -12.67 0.80
CA ASN A 63 52.02 -13.37 1.22
C ASN A 63 52.21 -14.85 1.54
N GLN A 64 53.41 -15.22 1.97
CA GLN A 64 53.73 -16.54 2.51
C GLN A 64 54.06 -16.47 4.00
N VAL A 65 53.87 -17.61 4.67
CA VAL A 65 54.28 -17.88 6.05
C VAL A 65 54.94 -19.25 6.09
N LEU A 66 55.93 -19.39 6.98
CA LEU A 66 56.56 -20.67 7.21
C LEU A 66 55.61 -21.57 8.02
N SER A 67 55.36 -22.78 7.51
CA SER A 67 54.59 -23.81 8.19
C SER A 67 55.28 -25.15 7.93
N ASN A 68 55.72 -25.86 8.98
CA ASN A 68 56.46 -27.12 8.89
C ASN A 68 57.69 -27.06 7.95
N ASN A 69 58.52 -26.02 8.08
CA ASN A 69 59.70 -25.78 7.22
C ASN A 69 59.40 -25.67 5.70
N ALA A 70 58.14 -25.41 5.36
CA ALA A 70 57.64 -25.18 4.02
C ALA A 70 56.92 -23.83 3.94
N CYS A 71 56.98 -23.18 2.78
CA CYS A 71 56.23 -21.94 2.58
C CYS A 71 54.79 -22.23 2.17
N ALA A 72 53.86 -21.81 3.01
CA ALA A 72 52.42 -21.83 2.75
C ALA A 72 51.91 -20.41 2.52
N CYS A 73 50.78 -20.28 1.82
CA CYS A 73 50.13 -18.97 1.67
C CYS A 73 49.55 -18.51 3.01
N LYS A 74 49.63 -17.21 3.28
CA LYS A 74 48.95 -16.58 4.42
C LYS A 74 47.44 -16.88 4.39
N PRO A 75 46.75 -16.91 5.54
CA PRO A 75 45.28 -16.94 5.56
C PRO A 75 44.69 -15.85 4.66
N GLY A 76 43.68 -16.22 3.87
CA GLY A 76 43.09 -15.33 2.86
C GLY A 76 43.82 -15.30 1.52
N TYR A 77 44.87 -16.11 1.33
CA TYR A 77 45.59 -16.26 0.06
C TYR A 77 45.58 -17.71 -0.42
N LYS A 78 45.58 -17.89 -1.74
CA LYS A 78 45.68 -19.19 -2.41
C LYS A 78 46.91 -19.29 -3.30
N LYS A 79 47.38 -20.51 -3.53
CA LYS A 79 48.51 -20.79 -4.42
C LYS A 79 48.10 -20.51 -5.86
N GLY A 80 48.86 -19.65 -6.54
CA GLY A 80 48.78 -19.40 -7.97
C GLY A 80 50.06 -19.84 -8.68
N LEU A 81 50.16 -19.55 -9.98
CA LEU A 81 51.29 -19.95 -10.82
C LEU A 81 52.62 -19.32 -10.38
N THR A 82 52.59 -18.04 -9.96
CA THR A 82 53.80 -17.28 -9.62
C THR A 82 53.99 -16.98 -8.12
N GLY A 83 53.07 -17.42 -7.26
CA GLY A 83 53.11 -17.10 -5.84
C GLY A 83 51.76 -17.26 -5.14
N CYS A 84 51.55 -16.54 -4.04
CA CYS A 84 50.29 -16.53 -3.30
C CYS A 84 49.45 -15.31 -3.68
N TRP A 85 48.19 -15.54 -4.04
CA TRP A 85 47.27 -14.53 -4.56
C TRP A 85 46.09 -14.41 -3.62
N LYS A 86 45.59 -13.19 -3.41
CA LYS A 86 44.45 -12.96 -2.53
C LYS A 86 43.25 -13.77 -3.00
N ASP A 87 42.64 -14.52 -2.09
CA ASP A 87 41.53 -15.39 -2.42
C ASP A 87 40.20 -14.63 -2.42
N CYS A 88 39.81 -14.16 -3.60
CA CYS A 88 38.59 -13.37 -3.83
C CYS A 88 37.37 -14.21 -4.21
N GLY A 89 37.42 -15.55 -4.10
CA GLY A 89 36.33 -16.42 -4.52
C GLY A 89 36.12 -16.44 -6.05
N VAL A 90 34.87 -16.62 -6.47
CA VAL A 90 34.47 -16.74 -7.89
C VAL A 90 33.80 -15.49 -8.47
N HIS A 91 33.41 -14.54 -7.62
CA HIS A 91 32.69 -13.32 -8.03
C HIS A 91 33.57 -12.09 -8.20
N ALA A 92 34.84 -12.21 -7.79
CA ALA A 92 35.82 -11.13 -7.83
C ALA A 92 37.20 -11.67 -8.21
N TYR A 93 38.07 -10.75 -8.64
CA TYR A 93 39.47 -11.03 -8.97
C TYR A 93 40.41 -10.14 -8.13
N PRO A 94 41.62 -10.62 -7.82
CA PRO A 94 42.61 -9.83 -7.11
C PRO A 94 43.23 -8.77 -8.03
N LYS A 95 43.22 -7.51 -7.61
CA LYS A 95 43.87 -6.38 -8.28
C LYS A 95 44.68 -5.59 -7.24
N LYS A 96 46.01 -5.60 -7.38
CA LYS A 96 46.93 -4.96 -6.40
C LYS A 96 46.61 -5.34 -4.94
N ASP A 97 46.39 -6.63 -4.70
CA ASP A 97 46.08 -7.18 -3.37
C ASP A 97 44.73 -6.74 -2.74
N VAL A 98 43.82 -6.23 -3.58
CA VAL A 98 42.43 -5.91 -3.22
C VAL A 98 41.49 -6.72 -4.12
N CYS A 99 40.43 -7.29 -3.54
CA CYS A 99 39.43 -8.02 -4.31
C CYS A 99 38.50 -7.04 -5.02
N THR A 100 38.41 -7.15 -6.35
CA THR A 100 37.58 -6.31 -7.21
C THR A 100 36.52 -7.16 -7.89
N CYS A 101 35.26 -6.77 -7.79
CA CYS A 101 34.15 -7.50 -8.42
C CYS A 101 34.26 -7.49 -9.95
N TYR A 102 33.88 -8.60 -10.61
CA TYR A 102 33.83 -8.66 -12.07
C TYR A 102 32.79 -7.71 -12.66
N LYS A 103 31.65 -7.57 -11.99
CA LYS A 103 30.59 -6.65 -12.38
C LYS A 103 30.90 -5.26 -11.85
N ALA A 104 31.02 -4.30 -12.75
CA ALA A 104 31.32 -2.91 -12.42
C ALA A 104 30.24 -2.31 -11.50
N GLY A 105 30.68 -1.53 -10.51
CA GLY A 105 29.81 -0.85 -9.56
C GLY A 105 29.34 -1.71 -8.37
N GLN A 106 29.74 -2.99 -8.29
CA GLN A 106 29.50 -3.82 -7.10
C GLN A 106 30.61 -3.65 -6.05
N THR A 107 30.25 -3.79 -4.79
CA THR A 107 31.15 -3.83 -3.63
C THR A 107 31.44 -5.28 -3.25
N PHE A 108 32.71 -5.57 -2.97
CA PHE A 108 33.15 -6.89 -2.51
C PHE A 108 32.94 -7.02 -1.00
N ASN A 109 32.35 -8.12 -0.56
CA ASN A 109 31.99 -8.39 0.83
C ASN A 109 32.96 -9.40 1.48
N GLU A 110 32.96 -9.46 2.81
CA GLU A 110 33.82 -10.38 3.58
C GLU A 110 33.53 -11.86 3.30
N ASP A 111 32.27 -12.19 2.98
CA ASP A 111 31.82 -13.52 2.56
C ASP A 111 32.24 -13.89 1.12
N LYS A 112 33.07 -13.07 0.49
CA LYS A 112 33.56 -13.20 -0.90
C LYS A 112 32.44 -13.08 -1.96
N THR A 113 31.32 -12.46 -1.62
CA THR A 113 30.27 -12.09 -2.58
C THR A 113 30.45 -10.65 -3.08
N CYS A 114 29.71 -10.31 -4.13
CA CYS A 114 29.67 -8.96 -4.69
C CYS A 114 28.23 -8.46 -4.75
N THR A 115 27.93 -7.39 -4.02
CA THR A 115 26.59 -6.80 -3.95
C THR A 115 26.59 -5.38 -4.50
N CYS A 116 25.43 -4.96 -5.00
CA CYS A 116 25.26 -3.56 -5.36
C CYS A 116 25.28 -2.67 -4.09
N PRO A 117 25.76 -1.42 -4.20
CA PRO A 117 25.71 -0.44 -3.12
C PRO A 117 24.30 -0.25 -2.55
N THR A 118 24.22 0.33 -1.35
CA THR A 118 22.95 0.61 -0.67
C THR A 118 21.93 1.26 -1.60
N ASP A 119 20.68 0.80 -1.54
CA ASP A 119 19.57 1.25 -2.38
C ASP A 119 19.72 1.04 -3.89
N THR A 120 20.65 0.19 -4.32
CA THR A 120 20.77 -0.23 -5.73
C THR A 120 20.69 -1.74 -5.89
N ARG A 121 20.25 -2.19 -7.06
CA ARG A 121 20.14 -3.61 -7.42
C ARG A 121 20.68 -3.83 -8.84
N TRP A 122 21.24 -5.01 -9.07
CA TRP A 122 21.72 -5.40 -10.40
C TRP A 122 20.54 -5.53 -11.38
N ASN A 123 20.52 -4.71 -12.43
CA ASN A 123 19.47 -4.74 -13.45
C ASN A 123 19.84 -5.59 -14.69
N GLY A 124 20.88 -6.42 -14.59
CA GLY A 124 21.44 -7.17 -15.72
C GLY A 124 22.69 -6.53 -16.32
N LYS A 125 22.82 -5.20 -16.25
CA LYS A 125 23.93 -4.44 -16.84
C LYS A 125 24.75 -3.64 -15.83
N MET A 126 24.10 -3.05 -14.81
CA MET A 126 24.74 -2.25 -13.78
C MET A 126 23.92 -2.28 -12.48
N CYS A 127 24.52 -1.80 -11.40
CA CYS A 127 23.77 -1.43 -10.20
C CYS A 127 22.94 -0.19 -10.50
N ALA A 128 21.62 -0.35 -10.55
CA ALA A 128 20.65 0.72 -10.76
C ALA A 128 19.79 0.89 -9.50
N SER A 129 19.15 2.05 -9.35
CA SER A 129 18.29 2.33 -8.20
C SER A 129 17.27 1.22 -7.96
N ASN A 130 17.10 0.83 -6.71
CA ASN A 130 16.16 -0.21 -6.33
C ASN A 130 14.72 0.34 -6.37
N CYS A 131 14.01 0.01 -7.45
CA CYS A 131 12.64 0.45 -7.71
C CYS A 131 11.55 -0.46 -7.11
N GLY A 132 11.90 -1.45 -6.28
CA GLY A 132 10.93 -2.42 -5.76
C GLY A 132 10.43 -3.41 -6.83
N SER A 133 9.31 -4.08 -6.57
CA SER A 133 8.69 -5.04 -7.50
C SER A 133 7.77 -4.38 -8.52
N ASP A 134 7.24 -3.21 -8.20
CA ASP A 134 6.15 -2.58 -8.96
C ASP A 134 6.64 -1.62 -10.03
N ALA A 135 7.93 -1.29 -10.00
CA ALA A 135 8.57 -0.37 -10.93
C ALA A 135 9.91 -0.91 -11.44
N SER A 136 10.34 -0.34 -12.56
CA SER A 136 11.60 -0.63 -13.22
C SER A 136 12.38 0.66 -13.42
N TRP A 137 13.71 0.60 -13.31
CA TRP A 137 14.55 1.76 -13.61
C TRP A 137 14.56 2.07 -15.10
N SER A 138 14.17 3.30 -15.47
CA SER A 138 14.26 3.81 -16.84
C SER A 138 15.50 4.68 -17.01
N ASN A 139 16.37 4.32 -17.96
CA ASN A 139 17.53 5.14 -18.32
C ASN A 139 17.14 6.44 -19.02
N ALA A 140 16.04 6.44 -19.79
CA ALA A 140 15.56 7.63 -20.50
C ALA A 140 15.02 8.67 -19.51
N ALA A 141 14.24 8.23 -18.52
CA ALA A 141 13.69 9.10 -17.48
C ALA A 141 14.66 9.37 -16.32
N LYS A 142 15.76 8.59 -16.22
CA LYS A 142 16.66 8.56 -15.06
C LYS A 142 15.90 8.40 -13.73
N ALA A 143 14.86 7.58 -13.75
CA ALA A 143 13.93 7.41 -12.63
C ALA A 143 13.30 6.01 -12.66
N CYS A 144 12.77 5.59 -11.51
CA CYS A 144 11.91 4.42 -11.42
C CYS A 144 10.55 4.74 -12.06
N ILE A 145 10.14 3.91 -13.02
CA ILE A 145 8.85 4.01 -13.69
C ILE A 145 8.00 2.79 -13.35
N CYS A 146 6.73 3.01 -13.08
CA CYS A 146 5.81 1.92 -12.74
C CYS A 146 5.65 0.96 -13.91
N ASN A 147 5.64 -0.34 -13.60
CA ASN A 147 5.46 -1.41 -14.59
C ASN A 147 4.05 -1.37 -15.19
N LYS A 148 3.08 -0.87 -14.42
CA LYS A 148 1.69 -0.65 -14.83
C LYS A 148 1.51 0.80 -15.26
N ASN A 149 1.08 1.00 -16.50
CA ASN A 149 0.90 2.32 -17.08
C ASN A 149 -0.16 3.15 -16.33
N GLY A 150 0.16 4.43 -16.07
CA GLY A 150 -0.74 5.37 -15.40
C GLY A 150 -0.68 5.35 -13.87
N GLN A 151 0.21 4.55 -13.28
CA GLN A 151 0.55 4.65 -11.86
C GLN A 151 1.75 5.58 -11.62
N ASP A 152 1.75 6.22 -10.47
CA ASP A 152 2.83 7.08 -9.99
C ASP A 152 3.73 6.32 -9.02
N PHE A 153 5.04 6.48 -9.20
CA PHE A 153 6.05 5.86 -8.33
C PHE A 153 6.26 6.70 -7.06
N ASN A 154 6.10 6.06 -5.91
CA ASN A 154 6.21 6.71 -4.60
C ASN A 154 7.58 6.50 -3.95
N LYS A 155 7.85 7.30 -2.91
CA LYS A 155 9.07 7.20 -2.10
C LYS A 155 9.23 5.83 -1.42
N ASP A 156 8.13 5.16 -1.13
CA ASP A 156 8.10 3.82 -0.53
C ASP A 156 8.43 2.69 -1.51
N LYS A 157 8.89 3.02 -2.72
CA LYS A 157 9.23 2.08 -3.80
C LYS A 157 8.02 1.26 -4.28
N THR A 158 6.84 1.87 -4.22
CA THR A 158 5.56 1.30 -4.67
C THR A 158 4.93 2.16 -5.75
N CYS A 159 3.98 1.58 -6.48
CA CYS A 159 3.24 2.27 -7.53
C CYS A 159 1.75 2.38 -7.15
N THR A 160 1.24 3.61 -7.08
CA THR A 160 -0.18 3.86 -6.76
C THR A 160 -0.84 4.64 -7.87
N CYS A 161 -2.17 4.54 -7.95
CA CYS A 161 -2.91 5.35 -8.89
C CYS A 161 -2.95 6.82 -8.44
N PRO A 162 -2.91 7.78 -9.39
CA PRO A 162 -3.04 9.19 -9.09
C PRO A 162 -4.39 9.49 -8.43
N ASN A 163 -4.45 10.60 -7.67
CA ASN A 163 -5.67 11.07 -7.00
C ASN A 163 -6.34 10.04 -6.09
N ASN A 164 -5.56 9.16 -5.45
CA ASN A 164 -6.04 8.05 -4.62
C ASN A 164 -6.99 7.10 -5.38
N GLY A 165 -6.79 6.96 -6.68
CA GLY A 165 -7.53 5.99 -7.49
C GLY A 165 -7.21 4.54 -7.12
N VAL A 166 -7.98 3.62 -7.68
CA VAL A 166 -7.78 2.19 -7.55
C VAL A 166 -7.32 1.60 -8.89
N TRP A 167 -6.49 0.55 -8.80
CA TRP A 167 -6.06 -0.21 -9.97
C TRP A 167 -6.98 -1.41 -10.17
N SER A 168 -7.84 -1.36 -11.18
CA SER A 168 -8.63 -2.51 -11.64
C SER A 168 -8.86 -2.46 -13.14
N ASP A 169 -9.17 -3.63 -13.72
CA ASP A 169 -9.40 -3.79 -15.18
C ASP A 169 -8.28 -3.24 -16.08
N GLY A 170 -7.04 -3.29 -15.57
CA GLY A 170 -5.83 -2.86 -16.27
C GLY A 170 -5.63 -1.35 -16.34
N SER A 171 -6.33 -0.56 -15.51
CA SER A 171 -6.21 0.90 -15.50
C SER A 171 -6.44 1.49 -14.11
N CYS A 172 -5.88 2.68 -13.89
CA CYS A 172 -6.27 3.51 -12.76
C CYS A 172 -7.62 4.18 -13.01
N HIS A 173 -8.51 4.10 -12.04
CA HIS A 173 -9.77 4.83 -12.06
C HIS A 173 -10.23 5.19 -10.65
N GLN A 174 -11.30 5.98 -10.57
CA GLN A 174 -11.89 6.34 -9.28
C GLN A 174 -12.39 5.09 -8.55
N ASP A 175 -12.23 5.08 -7.23
CA ASP A 175 -12.85 4.07 -6.37
C ASP A 175 -14.38 4.18 -6.42
N CYS A 176 -15.05 3.09 -6.76
CA CYS A 176 -16.51 2.99 -6.81
C CYS A 176 -17.10 2.42 -5.51
N GLY A 177 -16.27 2.16 -4.50
CA GLY A 177 -16.68 1.54 -3.25
C GLY A 177 -17.16 0.10 -3.45
N LYS A 178 -18.02 -0.38 -2.55
CA LYS A 178 -18.52 -1.78 -2.56
C LYS A 178 -19.81 -1.98 -3.33
N VAL A 179 -20.54 -0.90 -3.63
CA VAL A 179 -21.92 -0.97 -4.14
C VAL A 179 -22.06 -0.52 -5.59
N ALA A 180 -21.08 0.22 -6.13
CA ALA A 180 -21.02 0.57 -7.54
C ALA A 180 -19.88 -0.17 -8.23
N SER A 181 -19.96 -0.30 -9.54
CA SER A 181 -18.92 -0.94 -10.35
C SER A 181 -18.38 0.04 -11.39
N TRP A 182 -17.07 0.02 -11.62
CA TRP A 182 -16.45 0.82 -12.65
C TRP A 182 -16.86 0.32 -14.03
N TYR A 183 -17.35 1.21 -14.89
CA TYR A 183 -17.70 0.88 -16.27
C TYR A 183 -16.74 1.56 -17.24
N LYS A 184 -15.82 0.76 -17.80
CA LYS A 184 -14.72 1.24 -18.65
C LYS A 184 -15.15 2.08 -19.86
N LYS A 185 -16.31 1.77 -20.47
CA LYS A 185 -16.79 2.50 -21.67
C LYS A 185 -17.24 3.92 -21.35
N SER A 186 -17.91 4.13 -20.22
CA SER A 186 -18.37 5.47 -19.79
C SER A 186 -17.38 6.17 -18.86
N GLN A 187 -16.32 5.48 -18.44
CA GLN A 187 -15.35 5.96 -17.45
C GLN A 187 -16.05 6.48 -16.18
N SER A 188 -17.02 5.72 -15.67
CA SER A 188 -17.81 6.12 -14.51
C SER A 188 -18.20 4.94 -13.63
N CYS A 189 -18.47 5.24 -12.36
CA CYS A 189 -19.05 4.28 -11.42
C CYS A 189 -20.55 4.15 -11.71
N VAL A 190 -20.99 2.94 -12.00
CA VAL A 190 -22.39 2.62 -12.31
C VAL A 190 -23.02 1.89 -11.15
N CYS A 191 -24.16 2.38 -10.70
CA CYS A 191 -24.96 1.76 -9.67
C CYS A 191 -25.77 0.58 -10.23
N PRO A 192 -25.89 -0.54 -9.49
CA PRO A 192 -26.55 -1.75 -9.97
C PRO A 192 -28.07 -1.58 -10.08
N LYS A 193 -28.64 -0.70 -9.25
CA LYS A 193 -30.08 -0.46 -9.19
C LYS A 193 -30.48 0.66 -10.14
N LYS A 194 -31.53 0.40 -10.93
CA LYS A 194 -32.05 1.33 -11.95
C LYS A 194 -32.40 2.69 -11.34
N GLY A 195 -31.87 3.75 -11.95
CA GLY A 195 -32.15 5.13 -11.56
C GLY A 195 -31.34 5.65 -10.36
N GLN A 196 -30.52 4.81 -9.73
CA GLN A 196 -29.57 5.28 -8.72
C GLN A 196 -28.37 5.97 -9.37
N VAL A 197 -27.86 6.99 -8.70
CA VAL A 197 -26.66 7.73 -9.06
C VAL A 197 -25.57 7.49 -8.03
N PHE A 198 -24.34 7.41 -8.50
CA PHE A 198 -23.18 7.23 -7.64
C PHE A 198 -22.78 8.55 -6.98
N ASN A 199 -22.54 8.52 -5.67
CA ASN A 199 -22.05 9.65 -4.90
C ASN A 199 -20.56 9.44 -4.57
N LYS A 200 -19.71 10.28 -5.16
CA LYS A 200 -18.24 10.23 -4.99
C LYS A 200 -17.75 10.50 -3.56
N ILE A 201 -18.54 11.17 -2.72
CA ILE A 201 -18.17 11.52 -1.34
C ILE A 201 -18.44 10.34 -0.41
N THR A 202 -19.62 9.72 -0.54
CA THR A 202 -20.02 8.60 0.31
C THR A 202 -19.63 7.23 -0.27
N LEU A 203 -19.10 7.20 -1.49
CA LEU A 203 -18.82 5.98 -2.28
C LEU A 203 -20.03 5.05 -2.35
N GLY A 204 -21.22 5.65 -2.38
CA GLY A 204 -22.51 4.97 -2.28
C GLY A 204 -23.39 5.23 -3.49
N CYS A 205 -24.43 4.41 -3.63
CA CYS A 205 -25.49 4.58 -4.61
C CYS A 205 -26.77 5.07 -3.95
N GLY A 206 -27.33 6.16 -4.45
CA GLY A 206 -28.55 6.76 -3.92
C GLY A 206 -29.49 7.21 -5.03
N CYS A 207 -30.72 7.53 -4.67
CA CYS A 207 -31.60 8.21 -5.62
C CYS A 207 -31.13 9.65 -5.83
N PRO A 208 -31.29 10.21 -7.04
CA PRO A 208 -30.98 11.61 -7.29
C PRO A 208 -31.87 12.52 -6.44
N SER A 209 -31.48 13.79 -6.32
CA SER A 209 -32.23 14.78 -5.52
C SER A 209 -33.71 14.81 -5.92
N GLY A 210 -34.60 14.89 -4.91
CA GLY A 210 -36.06 14.87 -5.11
C GLY A 210 -36.64 13.49 -5.47
N LYS A 211 -35.87 12.40 -5.29
CA LYS A 211 -36.34 11.03 -5.53
C LYS A 211 -36.08 10.11 -4.35
N VAL A 212 -36.98 9.15 -4.17
CA VAL A 212 -36.90 8.10 -3.14
C VAL A 212 -36.95 6.72 -3.76
N TRP A 213 -36.42 5.73 -3.03
CA TRP A 213 -36.37 4.35 -3.50
C TRP A 213 -37.70 3.62 -3.26
N SER A 214 -38.39 3.19 -4.32
CA SER A 214 -39.67 2.47 -4.22
C SER A 214 -39.56 0.99 -3.85
N GLY A 215 -38.34 0.48 -3.65
CA GLY A 215 -38.05 -0.97 -3.62
C GLY A 215 -37.56 -1.52 -4.95
N LYS A 216 -37.94 -0.89 -6.08
CA LYS A 216 -37.59 -1.33 -7.45
C LYS A 216 -36.83 -0.29 -8.27
N GLU A 217 -37.19 0.99 -8.16
CA GLU A 217 -36.53 2.10 -8.86
C GLU A 217 -36.68 3.41 -8.10
N CYS A 218 -35.88 4.42 -8.46
CA CYS A 218 -36.02 5.77 -7.91
C CYS A 218 -37.22 6.48 -8.52
N ILE A 219 -38.21 6.78 -7.69
CA ILE A 219 -39.44 7.50 -8.03
C ILE A 219 -39.39 8.91 -7.42
N THR A 220 -40.21 9.83 -7.93
CA THR A 220 -40.32 11.18 -7.38
C THR A 220 -40.74 11.11 -5.91
N ASP A 221 -40.07 11.89 -5.07
CA ASP A 221 -40.46 12.07 -3.68
C ASP A 221 -41.72 12.96 -3.62
N CYS A 222 -42.83 12.39 -3.14
CA CYS A 222 -44.11 13.07 -3.02
C CYS A 222 -44.37 13.58 -1.60
N GLY A 223 -43.42 13.42 -0.67
CA GLY A 223 -43.61 13.72 0.75
C GLY A 223 -44.52 12.71 1.46
N ASP A 224 -44.96 13.06 2.67
CA ASP A 224 -45.65 12.14 3.59
C ASP A 224 -47.15 11.93 3.31
N TYR A 225 -47.76 12.74 2.43
CA TYR A 225 -49.22 12.80 2.24
C TYR A 225 -49.69 12.45 0.82
N ALA A 226 -48.74 12.09 -0.04
CA ALA A 226 -49.02 11.76 -1.43
C ALA A 226 -48.14 10.61 -1.89
N SER A 227 -48.68 9.87 -2.85
CA SER A 227 -48.03 8.72 -3.46
C SER A 227 -47.78 8.97 -4.94
N TRP A 228 -46.61 8.55 -5.43
CA TRP A 228 -46.29 8.64 -6.86
C TRP A 228 -47.14 7.66 -7.67
N ASN A 229 -47.90 8.16 -8.63
CA ASN A 229 -48.67 7.34 -9.55
C ASN A 229 -47.90 7.17 -10.87
N THR A 230 -47.54 5.93 -11.19
CA THR A 230 -46.74 5.60 -12.38
C THR A 230 -47.50 5.73 -13.69
N LYS A 231 -48.84 5.67 -13.68
CA LYS A 231 -49.68 5.82 -14.88
C LYS A 231 -49.84 7.28 -15.27
N SER A 232 -50.11 8.15 -14.29
CA SER A 232 -50.26 9.59 -14.52
C SER A 232 -48.95 10.36 -14.47
N GLN A 233 -47.86 9.73 -14.02
CA GLN A 233 -46.55 10.36 -13.80
C GLN A 233 -46.65 11.59 -12.90
N SER A 234 -47.45 11.49 -11.84
CA SER A 234 -47.71 12.60 -10.91
C SER A 234 -47.89 12.10 -9.48
N CYS A 235 -47.63 12.97 -8.52
CA CYS A 235 -47.97 12.72 -7.12
C CYS A 235 -49.48 12.89 -6.93
N ILE A 236 -50.10 11.93 -6.26
CA ILE A 236 -51.53 11.95 -5.94
C ILE A 236 -51.68 11.89 -4.43
N CYS A 237 -52.45 12.82 -3.88
CA CYS A 237 -52.76 12.84 -2.46
C CYS A 237 -53.45 11.55 -2.03
N ASP A 238 -52.99 10.98 -0.91
CA ASP A 238 -53.54 9.72 -0.39
C ASP A 238 -55.00 9.89 0.06
N LYS A 239 -55.35 11.11 0.45
CA LYS A 239 -56.69 11.53 0.85
C LYS A 239 -57.49 12.03 -0.35
N ASN A 240 -58.59 11.32 -0.62
CA ASN A 240 -59.50 11.62 -1.73
C ASN A 240 -60.03 13.06 -1.69
N GLY A 241 -59.97 13.74 -2.83
CA GLY A 241 -60.48 15.10 -3.03
C GLY A 241 -59.51 16.22 -2.69
N GLN A 242 -58.32 15.90 -2.17
CA GLN A 242 -57.21 16.85 -2.04
C GLN A 242 -56.45 16.98 -3.36
N LEU A 243 -55.86 18.14 -3.59
CA LEU A 243 -54.97 18.46 -4.70
C LEU A 243 -53.55 18.51 -4.18
N PHE A 244 -52.63 17.91 -4.94
CA PHE A 244 -51.21 17.94 -4.65
C PHE A 244 -50.61 19.27 -5.09
N ASN A 245 -49.81 19.87 -4.24
CA ASN A 245 -49.03 21.06 -4.53
C ASN A 245 -47.55 20.67 -4.65
N GLU A 246 -47.00 20.82 -5.86
CA GLU A 246 -45.62 20.44 -6.17
C GLU A 246 -44.58 21.35 -5.49
N GLU A 247 -44.88 22.63 -5.23
CA GLU A 247 -43.92 23.60 -4.67
C GLU A 247 -43.48 23.23 -3.25
N ASN A 248 -44.39 22.64 -2.48
CA ASN A 248 -44.16 22.32 -1.07
C ASN A 248 -44.44 20.84 -0.74
N SER A 249 -44.67 20.00 -1.76
CA SER A 249 -44.97 18.58 -1.62
C SER A 249 -46.08 18.32 -0.59
N SER A 250 -47.18 19.07 -0.69
CA SER A 250 -48.29 18.99 0.26
C SER A 250 -49.62 18.74 -0.42
N CYS A 251 -50.61 18.34 0.39
CA CYS A 251 -51.96 18.06 -0.06
C CYS A 251 -52.96 18.98 0.61
N ALA A 252 -53.69 19.75 -0.20
CA ALA A 252 -54.68 20.71 0.27
C ALA A 252 -56.04 20.48 -0.39
N CYS A 253 -57.11 20.92 0.27
CA CYS A 253 -58.40 20.95 -0.41
C CYS A 253 -58.41 22.02 -1.51
N PRO A 254 -59.22 21.82 -2.58
CA PRO A 254 -59.43 22.84 -3.60
C PRO A 254 -59.89 24.17 -3.00
N ASP A 255 -59.66 25.27 -3.71
CA ASP A 255 -60.01 26.61 -3.27
C ASP A 255 -61.45 26.71 -2.73
N GLY A 256 -61.59 27.32 -1.55
CA GLY A 256 -62.87 27.47 -0.86
C GLY A 256 -63.37 26.23 -0.11
N LYS A 257 -62.54 25.19 0.03
CA LYS A 257 -62.84 23.99 0.83
C LYS A 257 -61.84 23.77 1.95
N VAL A 258 -62.29 23.13 3.02
CA VAL A 258 -61.48 22.70 4.17
C VAL A 258 -61.60 21.21 4.39
N TRP A 259 -60.56 20.60 4.94
CA TRP A 259 -60.57 19.17 5.27
C TRP A 259 -61.36 18.93 6.56
N SER A 260 -62.53 18.30 6.46
CA SER A 260 -63.38 17.98 7.62
C SER A 260 -64.08 16.65 7.43
N LYS A 261 -64.18 15.85 8.50
CA LYS A 261 -64.82 14.52 8.47
C LYS A 261 -64.31 13.62 7.33
N ASN A 262 -62.99 13.64 7.10
CA ASN A 262 -62.31 12.83 6.08
C ASN A 262 -62.66 13.17 4.62
N GLN A 263 -63.14 14.39 4.35
CA GLN A 263 -63.42 14.88 3.00
C GLN A 263 -63.20 16.41 2.90
N CYS A 264 -62.95 16.91 1.69
CA CYS A 264 -62.98 18.34 1.42
C CYS A 264 -64.42 18.87 1.34
N VAL A 265 -64.81 19.68 2.32
CA VAL A 265 -66.13 20.33 2.42
C VAL A 265 -66.02 21.83 2.21
N VAL A 266 -67.10 22.49 1.80
CA VAL A 266 -67.12 23.95 1.61
C VAL A 266 -66.79 24.65 2.92
N ASP A 267 -65.89 25.64 2.86
CA ASP A 267 -65.50 26.44 4.00
C ASP A 267 -66.59 27.48 4.33
N CYS A 268 -67.43 27.14 5.31
CA CYS A 268 -68.45 28.03 5.88
C CYS A 268 -68.02 28.64 7.23
N GLY A 269 -66.75 28.52 7.62
CA GLY A 269 -66.29 28.92 8.95
C GLY A 269 -67.02 28.20 10.09
N SER A 270 -66.86 28.70 11.32
CA SER A 270 -67.47 28.11 12.53
C SER A 270 -68.91 28.56 12.81
N ALA A 271 -69.33 29.69 12.22
CA ALA A 271 -70.63 30.33 12.48
C ALA A 271 -71.70 30.02 11.42
N ALA A 272 -71.35 29.30 10.36
CA ALA A 272 -72.29 28.88 9.33
C ALA A 272 -72.14 27.40 8.99
N SER A 273 -73.15 26.84 8.36
CA SER A 273 -73.16 25.48 7.85
C SER A 273 -73.55 25.50 6.38
N TYR A 274 -72.97 24.59 5.60
CA TYR A 274 -73.30 24.49 4.18
C TYR A 274 -74.69 23.88 4.00
N ASP A 275 -75.61 24.63 3.39
CA ASP A 275 -76.91 24.09 3.00
C ASP A 275 -76.87 23.57 1.57
N SER A 276 -77.06 22.26 1.42
CA SER A 276 -77.02 21.57 0.13
C SER A 276 -78.14 21.97 -0.83
N ARG A 277 -79.29 22.44 -0.31
CA ARG A 277 -80.44 22.83 -1.14
C ARG A 277 -80.23 24.19 -1.80
N SER A 278 -79.81 25.18 -1.03
CA SER A 278 -79.49 26.52 -1.51
C SER A 278 -78.08 26.62 -2.13
N ARG A 279 -77.23 25.61 -1.93
CA ARG A 279 -75.82 25.58 -2.33
C ARG A 279 -74.99 26.74 -1.74
N LEU A 280 -75.44 27.28 -0.61
CA LEU A 280 -74.83 28.41 0.08
C LEU A 280 -74.52 28.05 1.53
N CYS A 281 -73.53 28.72 2.10
CA CYS A 281 -73.35 28.71 3.55
C CYS A 281 -74.47 29.52 4.19
N VAL A 282 -75.13 28.95 5.19
CA VAL A 282 -76.18 29.59 5.97
C VAL A 282 -75.74 29.71 7.42
N CYS A 283 -75.94 30.89 8.00
CA CYS A 283 -75.56 31.16 9.38
C CYS A 283 -76.34 30.26 10.33
N THR A 284 -75.66 29.74 11.35
CA THR A 284 -76.32 28.98 12.43
C THR A 284 -77.35 29.84 13.16
N ASN A 285 -77.04 31.14 13.28
CA ASN A 285 -78.00 32.15 13.68
C ASN A 285 -78.85 32.63 12.50
N THR A 286 -80.14 32.30 12.53
CA THR A 286 -81.11 32.61 11.46
C THR A 286 -81.41 34.11 11.31
N GLN A 287 -81.01 34.96 12.27
CA GLN A 287 -81.13 36.42 12.15
C GLN A 287 -80.00 37.06 11.35
N MET A 288 -78.95 36.30 11.04
CA MET A 288 -77.74 36.76 10.35
C MET A 288 -77.74 36.25 8.91
N VAL A 289 -77.11 37.02 8.02
CA VAL A 289 -76.89 36.68 6.62
C VAL A 289 -75.42 36.35 6.40
N TRP A 290 -75.16 35.32 5.60
CA TRP A 290 -73.81 34.95 5.19
C TRP A 290 -73.36 35.84 4.04
N ALA A 291 -72.31 36.64 4.28
CA ALA A 291 -71.70 37.49 3.26
C ALA A 291 -70.19 37.61 3.50
N ASN A 292 -69.38 37.60 2.44
CA ASN A 292 -67.91 37.73 2.53
C ASN A 292 -67.25 36.78 3.55
N LYS A 293 -67.67 35.51 3.55
CA LYS A 293 -67.20 34.45 4.47
C LYS A 293 -67.46 34.72 5.97
N VAL A 294 -68.40 35.61 6.30
CA VAL A 294 -68.76 35.96 7.68
C VAL A 294 -70.27 36.04 7.83
N CYS A 295 -70.79 35.60 8.98
CA CYS A 295 -72.16 35.87 9.38
C CYS A 295 -72.27 37.30 9.89
N SER A 296 -73.11 38.12 9.26
CA SER A 296 -73.31 39.52 9.64
C SER A 296 -74.79 39.86 9.74
N CYS A 297 -75.12 40.89 10.52
CA CYS A 297 -76.51 41.36 10.58
C CYS A 297 -76.92 41.98 9.23
N PRO A 298 -78.15 41.71 8.75
CA PRO A 298 -78.63 42.30 7.50
C PRO A 298 -78.70 43.83 7.60
N ALA A 299 -78.69 44.50 6.44
CA ALA A 299 -78.63 45.95 6.34
C ALA A 299 -79.65 46.66 7.25
N GLY A 300 -79.20 47.68 8.00
CA GLY A 300 -80.01 48.43 8.96
C GLY A 300 -80.09 47.83 10.38
N LYS A 301 -79.42 46.71 10.64
CA LYS A 301 -79.33 46.11 11.99
C LYS A 301 -77.89 46.06 12.50
N LYS A 302 -77.70 46.24 13.81
CA LYS A 302 -76.43 46.06 14.52
C LYS A 302 -76.48 44.81 15.39
N GLN A 303 -75.33 44.20 15.61
CA GLN A 303 -75.19 43.06 16.50
C GLN A 303 -75.29 43.54 17.96
N SER A 304 -76.19 42.93 18.72
CA SER A 304 -76.32 43.10 20.17
C SER A 304 -76.37 41.71 20.81
N GLY A 305 -75.26 41.29 21.39
CA GLY A 305 -75.05 39.90 21.80
C GLY A 305 -75.15 38.92 20.61
N ASN A 306 -75.99 37.90 20.73
CA ASN A 306 -76.29 36.94 19.66
C ASN A 306 -77.49 37.36 18.77
N ASN A 307 -78.01 38.58 18.88
CA ASN A 307 -79.17 39.02 18.10
C ASN A 307 -78.84 40.22 17.20
N CYS A 308 -79.60 40.36 16.12
CA CYS A 308 -79.54 41.51 15.24
C CYS A 308 -80.69 42.48 15.55
N VAL A 309 -80.35 43.63 16.16
CA VAL A 309 -81.32 44.66 16.56
C VAL A 309 -81.30 45.82 15.57
N ARG A 310 -82.45 46.50 15.36
CA ARG A 310 -82.49 47.71 14.53
C ARG A 310 -81.56 48.76 15.11
N SER A 311 -80.72 49.35 14.26
CA SER A 311 -79.92 50.50 14.68
C SER A 311 -80.87 51.68 14.87
N ARG A 312 -81.19 52.04 16.13
CA ARG A 312 -81.79 53.35 16.40
C ARG A 312 -80.69 54.39 16.22
N TYR A 313 -80.96 55.42 15.43
CA TYR A 313 -80.13 56.62 15.33
C TYR A 313 -80.10 57.33 16.67
#